data_AF-A0A9P8RIT3-F1
#
_entry.id   AF-A0A9P8RIT3-F1
#
_cell.length_a   1.000
_cell.length_b   1.000
_cell.length_c   1.000
_cell.angle_alpha   90.00
_cell.angle_beta   90.00
_cell.angle_gamma   90.00
#
_symmetry.space_group_name_H-M   'P 1'
#
loop_
_entity.id
_entity.type
_entity.pdbx_description
1 polymer ?
#
loop_
_entity_poly.entity_id
_entity_poly.type
_entity_poly.pdbx_seq_one_letter_code
_entity_poly.pdbx_strand_id
1 'polypeptide(L)'
;MPRSSSSRAQAKAWRLASRRIPPIQITNVLPGGSGVLTTTPRSPIEIPGLRDVNVSKYTSWHYSQVDDEVLKAQFRRCGTLTLEEGYDLEQLHEEQNFQFLVDGGVKVGVAKRFIRDIPKWAKEHVG
;
A
#
# COMPACT_ATOMS: atom_id res chain seq x y z
N MET A 1 -4.85 -62.29 -9.57
CA MET A 1 -4.67 -63.22 -10.70
C MET A 1 -6.06 -63.72 -11.13
N PRO A 2 -6.38 -63.83 -12.43
CA PRO A 2 -6.78 -62.67 -13.25
C PRO A 2 -7.95 -62.95 -14.25
N ARG A 3 -8.35 -61.89 -14.98
CA ARG A 3 -8.91 -61.87 -16.38
C ARG A 3 -10.33 -62.42 -16.58
N SER A 4 -11.16 -61.97 -17.52
CA SER A 4 -11.21 -60.91 -18.54
C SER A 4 -12.61 -61.13 -19.18
N SER A 5 -13.39 -60.15 -19.64
CA SER A 5 -13.27 -59.57 -20.97
C SER A 5 -14.50 -58.71 -21.33
N SER A 6 -14.25 -57.64 -22.09
CA SER A 6 -15.09 -57.06 -23.17
C SER A 6 -16.46 -56.46 -22.82
N SER A 7 -16.96 -55.36 -23.42
CA SER A 7 -16.63 -54.75 -24.71
C SER A 7 -17.19 -53.31 -24.79
N ARG A 8 -16.34 -52.42 -25.31
CA ARG A 8 -16.60 -51.34 -26.27
C ARG A 8 -17.70 -50.30 -26.01
N ALA A 9 -17.20 -49.11 -25.64
CA ALA A 9 -17.76 -47.81 -25.95
C ALA A 9 -18.04 -47.61 -27.46
N GLN A 10 -19.10 -46.87 -27.77
CA GLN A 10 -19.24 -46.14 -29.02
C GLN A 10 -19.46 -44.66 -28.70
N ALA A 11 -18.37 -43.89 -28.70
CA ALA A 11 -18.42 -42.44 -28.73
C ALA A 11 -18.63 -41.99 -30.18
N LYS A 12 -19.65 -41.16 -30.38
CA LYS A 12 -20.05 -40.62 -31.68
C LYS A 12 -18.92 -39.77 -32.28
N ALA A 13 -18.50 -40.16 -33.47
CA ALA A 13 -17.57 -39.42 -34.31
C ALA A 13 -18.21 -38.10 -34.79
N TRP A 14 -17.49 -36.99 -34.60
CA TRP A 14 -17.56 -35.85 -35.50
C TRP A 14 -16.16 -35.65 -36.09
N ARG A 15 -15.98 -36.15 -37.31
CA ARG A 15 -14.91 -35.72 -38.20
C ARG A 15 -15.38 -34.42 -38.84
N LEU A 16 -14.70 -33.31 -38.54
CA LEU A 16 -14.76 -32.13 -39.40
C LEU A 16 -13.34 -31.80 -39.87
N ALA A 17 -13.16 -32.02 -41.18
CA ALA A 17 -12.25 -31.36 -42.11
C ALA A 17 -10.89 -30.86 -41.59
N SER A 18 -9.84 -31.47 -42.16
CA SER A 18 -8.50 -30.91 -42.28
C SER A 18 -8.54 -29.46 -42.78
N ARG A 19 -8.32 -28.51 -41.88
CA ARG A 19 -7.70 -27.22 -42.21
C ARG A 19 -6.40 -27.15 -41.43
N ARG A 20 -5.30 -26.98 -42.16
CA ARG A 20 -3.93 -26.90 -41.64
C ARG A 20 -3.87 -25.81 -40.57
N ILE A 21 -3.75 -26.22 -39.31
CA ILE A 21 -3.57 -25.31 -38.18
C ILE A 21 -2.08 -24.94 -38.16
N PRO A 22 -1.69 -23.66 -38.29
CA PRO A 22 -0.30 -23.27 -38.12
C PRO A 22 0.16 -23.56 -36.68
N PRO A 23 1.45 -23.84 -36.45
CA PRO A 23 1.95 -24.13 -35.12
C PRO A 23 1.68 -22.94 -34.18
N ILE A 24 1.00 -23.21 -33.07
CA ILE A 24 0.77 -22.23 -32.01
C ILE A 24 2.11 -21.99 -31.32
N GLN A 25 2.72 -20.83 -31.54
CA GLN A 25 3.91 -20.39 -30.81
C GLN A 25 3.45 -19.87 -29.44
N ILE A 26 3.45 -20.72 -28.41
CA ILE A 26 3.19 -20.27 -27.03
C ILE A 26 4.49 -19.66 -26.50
N THR A 27 4.62 -18.34 -26.64
CA THR A 27 5.67 -17.59 -25.96
C THR A 27 5.27 -17.45 -24.49
N ASN A 28 5.99 -18.10 -23.59
CA ASN A 28 5.81 -17.94 -22.16
C ASN A 28 6.53 -16.65 -21.73
N VAL A 29 5.81 -15.53 -21.73
CA VAL A 29 6.30 -14.32 -21.07
C VAL A 29 6.11 -14.50 -19.56
N LEU A 30 7.22 -14.57 -18.82
CA LEU A 30 7.21 -14.28 -17.40
C LEU A 30 6.86 -12.79 -17.26
N PRO A 31 5.74 -12.39 -16.62
CA PRO A 31 5.68 -11.03 -16.13
C PRO A 31 6.76 -10.95 -15.05
N GLY A 32 7.86 -10.26 -15.38
CA GLY A 32 8.81 -9.78 -14.39
C GLY A 32 8.09 -8.78 -13.49
N GLY A 33 7.26 -9.31 -12.59
CA GLY A 33 6.64 -8.57 -11.50
C GLY A 33 7.67 -8.29 -10.43
N SER A 34 8.74 -7.56 -10.79
CA SER A 34 9.30 -6.64 -9.80
C SER A 34 8.31 -5.51 -9.73
N GLY A 35 7.32 -5.69 -8.84
CA GLY A 35 6.45 -4.60 -8.42
C GLY A 35 7.34 -3.57 -7.75
N VAL A 36 7.97 -2.71 -8.54
CA VAL A 36 8.30 -1.36 -8.10
C VAL A 36 6.94 -0.80 -7.71
N LEU A 37 6.68 -0.73 -6.41
CA LEU A 37 5.62 0.11 -5.88
C LEU A 37 6.04 1.53 -6.26
N THR A 38 5.74 1.94 -7.50
CA THR A 38 5.80 3.32 -7.91
C THR A 38 4.67 4.00 -7.15
N THR A 39 4.93 4.34 -5.90
CA THR A 39 4.21 5.41 -5.22
C THR A 39 4.47 6.63 -6.07
N THR A 40 3.55 6.96 -6.98
CA THR A 40 3.62 8.23 -7.70
C THR A 40 3.73 9.31 -6.62
N PRO A 41 4.82 10.10 -6.61
CA PRO A 41 4.99 11.13 -5.61
C PRO A 41 3.76 12.02 -5.63
N ARG A 42 3.19 12.30 -4.46
CA ARG A 42 2.08 13.25 -4.40
C ARG A 42 2.57 14.64 -4.78
N SER A 43 1.64 15.47 -5.24
CA SER A 43 1.89 16.89 -5.41
C SER A 43 2.42 17.47 -4.09
N PRO A 44 3.53 18.21 -4.11
CA PRO A 44 4.04 18.87 -2.93
C PRO A 44 2.96 19.73 -2.26
N ILE A 45 2.96 19.74 -0.94
CA ILE A 45 2.15 20.66 -0.15
C ILE A 45 3.08 21.64 0.54
N GLU A 46 2.70 22.91 0.58
CA GLU A 46 3.47 23.94 1.27
C GLU A 46 2.82 24.21 2.64
N ILE A 47 3.58 23.99 3.70
CA ILE A 47 3.14 24.21 5.09
C ILE A 47 4.05 25.29 5.70
N PRO A 48 3.58 26.54 5.81
CA PRO A 48 4.39 27.64 6.32
C PRO A 48 4.76 27.45 7.79
N GLY A 49 5.84 28.12 8.20
CA GLY A 49 6.34 28.10 9.57
C GLY A 49 7.46 27.08 9.80
N LEU A 50 7.77 26.85 11.08
CA LEU A 50 8.85 25.96 11.49
C LEU A 50 8.40 24.50 11.39
N ARG A 51 9.21 23.66 10.75
CA ARG A 51 8.88 22.26 10.42
C ARG A 51 8.64 21.40 11.66
N ASP A 52 9.51 21.52 12.65
CA ASP A 52 9.40 20.83 13.94
C ASP A 52 8.14 21.26 14.72
N VAL A 53 7.85 22.55 14.72
CA VAL A 53 6.64 23.10 15.34
C VAL A 53 5.39 22.59 14.63
N ASN A 54 5.41 22.48 13.30
CA ASN A 54 4.30 21.96 12.52
C ASN A 54 4.04 20.48 12.83
N VAL A 55 5.08 19.65 12.96
CA VAL A 55 4.93 18.25 13.41
C VAL A 55 4.30 18.17 14.81
N SER A 56 4.73 19.03 15.73
CA SER A 56 4.16 19.08 17.09
C SER A 56 2.67 19.50 17.09
N LYS A 57 2.31 20.53 16.34
CA LYS A 57 0.92 20.98 16.17
C LYS A 57 0.06 19.91 15.49
N TYR A 58 0.58 19.26 14.46
CA TYR A 58 -0.11 18.19 13.76
C TYR A 58 -0.39 16.99 14.66
N THR A 59 0.60 16.61 15.46
CA THR A 59 0.45 15.54 16.44
C THR A 59 -0.61 15.92 17.48
N SER A 60 -0.57 17.16 17.99
CA SER A 60 -1.57 17.72 18.90
C SER A 60 -2.99 17.71 18.32
N TRP A 61 -3.13 18.03 17.03
CA TRP A 61 -4.41 17.93 16.32
C TRP A 61 -4.93 16.50 16.30
N HIS A 62 -4.10 15.48 16.05
CA HIS A 62 -4.53 14.07 16.14
C HIS A 62 -5.05 13.67 17.52
N TYR A 63 -4.47 14.20 18.62
CA TYR A 63 -5.01 13.96 19.97
C TYR A 63 -6.44 14.48 20.13
N SER A 64 -6.75 15.64 19.54
CA SER A 64 -8.10 16.21 19.62
C SER A 64 -9.17 15.36 18.92
N GLN A 65 -8.76 14.47 18.01
CA GLN A 65 -9.66 13.64 17.20
C GLN A 65 -9.94 12.26 17.84
N VAL A 66 -9.31 11.94 18.97
CA VAL A 66 -9.33 10.59 19.55
C VAL A 66 -9.52 10.68 21.06
N ASP A 67 -10.44 9.89 21.61
CA ASP A 67 -10.66 9.83 23.06
C ASP A 67 -9.82 8.74 23.75
N ASP A 68 -9.56 7.64 23.04
CA ASP A 68 -8.80 6.49 23.54
C ASP A 68 -7.33 6.82 23.83
N GLU A 69 -6.91 6.65 25.08
CA GLU A 69 -5.56 6.95 25.56
C GLU A 69 -4.47 6.10 24.90
N VAL A 70 -4.78 4.84 24.53
CA VAL A 70 -3.81 3.97 23.86
C VAL A 70 -3.54 4.49 22.45
N LEU A 71 -4.57 4.92 21.73
CA LEU A 71 -4.43 5.52 20.41
C LEU A 71 -3.73 6.89 20.48
N LYS A 72 -4.06 7.73 21.48
CA LYS A 72 -3.33 8.99 21.75
C LYS A 72 -1.84 8.75 21.93
N ALA A 73 -1.46 7.75 22.74
CA ALA A 73 -0.05 7.39 22.95
C ALA A 73 0.64 6.94 21.65
N GLN A 74 -0.09 6.27 20.75
CA GLN A 74 0.45 5.88 19.44
C GLN A 74 0.70 7.11 18.55
N PHE A 75 -0.22 8.08 18.51
CA PHE A 75 -0.01 9.33 17.78
C PHE A 75 1.13 10.16 18.35
N ARG A 76 1.27 10.20 19.69
CA ARG A 76 2.45 10.81 20.34
C ARG A 76 3.74 10.24 19.77
N ARG A 77 3.79 8.91 19.71
CA ARG A 77 4.96 8.17 19.26
C ARG A 77 5.24 8.42 17.79
N CYS A 78 4.21 8.58 16.94
CA CYS A 78 4.41 9.02 15.57
C CYS A 78 5.15 10.36 15.52
N GLY A 79 4.66 11.38 16.23
CA GLY A 79 5.30 12.70 16.25
C GLY A 79 6.74 12.64 16.76
N THR A 80 7.00 11.87 17.82
CA THR A 80 8.37 11.67 18.33
C THR A 80 9.28 11.01 17.30
N LEU A 81 8.88 9.88 16.71
CA LEU A 81 9.68 9.17 15.70
C LEU A 81 9.93 10.04 14.46
N THR A 82 8.93 10.81 14.02
CA THR A 82 9.07 11.75 12.90
C THR A 82 10.16 12.79 13.18
N LEU A 83 10.17 13.37 14.37
CA LEU A 83 11.20 14.35 14.77
C LEU A 83 12.58 13.72 14.98
N GLU A 84 12.64 12.52 15.56
CA GLU A 84 13.89 11.78 15.80
C GLU A 84 14.58 11.40 14.49
N GLU A 85 13.82 10.98 13.49
CA GLU A 85 14.33 10.68 12.13
C GLU A 85 14.53 11.95 11.29
N GLY A 86 14.18 13.13 11.80
CA GLY A 86 14.37 14.42 11.11
C GLY A 86 13.40 14.67 9.96
N TYR A 87 12.30 13.94 9.89
CA TYR A 87 11.26 14.13 8.87
C TYR A 87 10.37 15.33 9.20
N ASP A 88 9.93 16.02 8.15
CA ASP A 88 8.85 17.00 8.22
C ASP A 88 7.55 16.49 7.55
N LEU A 89 6.46 17.23 7.74
CA LEU A 89 5.14 16.83 7.22
C LEU A 89 5.06 16.84 5.69
N GLU A 90 5.85 17.68 5.02
CA GLU A 90 5.87 17.78 3.55
C GLU A 90 6.54 16.51 2.99
N GLN A 91 7.69 16.11 3.53
CA GLN A 91 8.37 14.87 3.15
C GLN A 91 7.52 13.63 3.40
N LEU A 92 6.88 13.53 4.57
CA LEU A 92 5.97 12.42 4.86
C LEU A 92 4.78 12.37 3.90
N HIS A 93 4.29 13.54 3.47
CA HIS A 93 3.22 13.62 2.48
C HIS A 93 3.68 13.14 1.10
N GLU A 94 4.87 13.55 0.65
CA GLU A 94 5.40 13.21 -0.66
C GLU A 94 5.76 11.72 -0.77
N GLU A 95 6.50 11.19 0.20
CA GLU A 95 7.03 9.82 0.17
C GLU A 95 5.97 8.77 0.51
N GLN A 96 4.93 9.14 1.26
CA GLN A 96 3.91 8.22 1.80
C GLN A 96 4.48 7.01 2.56
N ASN A 97 5.72 7.10 3.02
CA ASN A 97 6.40 6.02 3.70
C ASN A 97 6.06 6.00 5.18
N PHE A 98 5.23 5.05 5.60
CA PHE A 98 4.88 4.86 7.01
C PHE A 98 5.65 3.71 7.67
N GLN A 99 6.58 3.06 6.96
CA GLN A 99 7.23 1.84 7.44
C GLN A 99 8.07 2.10 8.69
N PHE A 100 8.81 3.22 8.73
CA PHE A 100 9.62 3.59 9.90
C PHE A 100 8.78 3.76 11.18
N LEU A 101 7.53 4.23 11.05
CA LEU A 101 6.60 4.32 12.18
C LEU A 101 6.23 2.92 12.70
N VAL A 102 5.95 2.01 11.78
CA VAL A 102 5.60 0.62 12.11
C VAL A 102 6.78 -0.09 12.77
N ASP A 103 7.98 0.09 12.21
CA ASP A 103 9.22 -0.46 12.76
C ASP A 103 9.53 0.13 14.15
N GLY A 104 9.18 1.40 14.37
CA GLY A 104 9.22 2.08 15.66
C GLY A 104 8.12 1.66 16.66
N GLY A 105 7.28 0.67 16.32
CA GLY A 105 6.26 0.09 17.19
C GLY A 105 4.89 0.75 17.11
N VAL A 106 4.63 1.58 16.10
CA VAL A 106 3.31 2.14 15.84
C VAL A 106 2.41 1.13 15.12
N LYS A 107 1.15 1.00 15.56
CA LYS A 107 0.17 0.17 14.86
C LYS A 107 -0.02 0.65 13.41
N VAL A 108 0.01 -0.28 12.46
CA VAL A 108 -0.09 0.03 11.01
C VAL A 108 -1.29 0.92 10.63
N GLY A 109 -2.43 0.74 11.28
CA GLY A 109 -3.62 1.58 11.03
C GLY A 109 -3.42 3.04 11.44
N VAL A 110 -2.74 3.26 12.57
CA VAL A 110 -2.38 4.60 13.08
C VAL A 110 -1.35 5.23 12.16
N ALA A 111 -0.30 4.51 11.79
CA ALA A 111 0.76 4.99 10.90
C ALA A 111 0.20 5.43 9.54
N LYS A 112 -0.67 4.61 8.92
CA LYS A 112 -1.35 4.97 7.65
C LYS A 112 -2.25 6.20 7.79
N ARG A 113 -3.01 6.30 8.89
CA ARG A 113 -3.88 7.45 9.17
C ARG A 113 -3.07 8.73 9.38
N PHE A 114 -1.97 8.64 10.12
CA PHE A 114 -1.06 9.75 10.40
C PHE A 114 -0.47 10.35 9.13
N ILE A 115 -0.12 9.56 8.11
CA ILE A 115 0.39 10.13 6.86
C ILE A 115 -0.74 10.63 5.95
N ARG A 116 -1.87 9.91 5.91
CA ARG A 116 -2.99 10.27 5.04
C ARG A 116 -3.62 11.61 5.40
N ASP A 117 -3.69 11.94 6.68
CA ASP A 117 -4.43 13.10 7.15
C ASP A 117 -3.63 14.42 7.10
N ILE A 118 -2.36 14.38 6.67
CA ILE A 118 -1.50 15.59 6.55
C ILE A 118 -2.16 16.68 5.69
N PRO A 119 -2.68 16.39 4.47
CA PRO A 119 -3.30 17.43 3.63
C PRO A 119 -4.54 18.04 4.25
N LYS A 120 -5.29 17.23 5.00
CA LYS A 120 -6.49 17.70 5.71
C LYS A 120 -6.10 18.72 6.76
N TRP A 121 -5.12 18.39 7.60
CA TRP A 121 -4.64 19.31 8.62
C TRP A 121 -4.03 20.58 8.02
N ALA A 122 -3.20 20.43 6.99
CA ALA A 122 -2.59 21.56 6.29
C ALA A 122 -3.69 22.52 5.77
N LYS A 123 -4.70 22.00 5.08
CA LYS A 123 -5.82 22.82 4.58
C LYS A 123 -6.57 23.57 5.69
N GLU A 124 -6.71 22.97 6.87
CA GLU A 124 -7.47 23.55 8.00
C GLU A 124 -6.65 24.57 8.81
N HIS A 125 -5.31 24.53 8.77
CA HIS A 125 -4.45 25.32 9.66
C HIS A 125 -3.46 26.24 8.91
N VAL A 126 -3.39 26.11 7.59
CA VAL A 126 -2.57 26.95 6.69
C VAL A 126 -3.44 27.89 5.83
N GLY A 127 -4.76 27.66 5.80
CA GLY A 127 -5.73 28.45 5.04
C GLY A 127 -6.26 29.67 5.79
#